data_AF-A0A2D4T6B6-F1
#
_entry.id   AF-A0A2D4T6B6-F1
#
_cell.length_a   1.000
_cell.length_b   1.000
_cell.length_c   1.000
_cell.angle_alpha   90.00
_cell.angle_beta   90.00
_cell.angle_gamma   90.00
#
_symmetry.space_group_name_H-M   'P 1'
#
loop_
_entity.id
_entity.type
_entity.pdbx_description
1 polymer ?
#
loop_
_entity_poly.entity_id
_entity_poly.type
_entity_poly.pdbx_seq_one_letter_code
_entity_poly.pdbx_strand_id
1 'polypeptide(L)'
;MMNIFYAILAWGNFALLAAAALKFIPIVISLTHGIHLSAAQVAIGLADERAWAMDLISDTPYLLLVWLSVAWVLRRQTGSAILKPWSTATQSARP
;
A
#
# COMPACT_ATOMS: atom_id res chain seq x y z
N MET A 1 9.87 -6.34 -26.01
CA MET A 1 10.13 -7.17 -24.82
C MET A 1 10.21 -6.26 -23.61
N MET A 2 9.45 -6.57 -22.55
CA MET A 2 9.59 -5.84 -21.29
C MET A 2 10.90 -6.26 -20.63
N ASN A 3 11.79 -5.31 -20.35
CA ASN A 3 13.03 -5.58 -19.62
C ASN A 3 12.68 -6.17 -18.24
N ILE A 4 13.32 -7.27 -17.83
CA ILE A 4 13.14 -7.93 -16.53
C ILE A 4 13.22 -6.92 -15.37
N PHE A 5 14.08 -5.92 -15.51
CA PHE A 5 14.21 -4.85 -14.52
C PHE A 5 12.91 -4.08 -14.26
N TYR A 6 12.15 -3.74 -15.31
CA TYR A 6 10.87 -3.04 -15.18
C TYR A 6 9.77 -3.93 -14.60
N ALA A 7 9.83 -5.24 -14.88
CA ALA A 7 8.93 -6.20 -14.26
C ALA A 7 9.18 -6.31 -12.75
N ILE A 8 10.44 -6.39 -12.32
CA ILE A 8 10.82 -6.41 -10.90
C ILE A 8 10.38 -5.12 -10.20
N LEU A 9 10.60 -3.96 -10.83
CA LEU A 9 10.15 -2.67 -10.28
C LEU A 9 8.62 -2.58 -10.17
N ALA A 10 7.87 -3.07 -11.15
CA ALA A 10 6.41 -3.09 -11.09
C ALA A 10 5.90 -4.01 -9.96
N TRP A 11 6.52 -5.18 -9.77
CA TRP A 11 6.22 -6.06 -8.65
C TRP A 11 6.58 -5.45 -7.30
N GLY A 12 7.74 -4.80 -7.19
CA GLY A 12 8.13 -4.07 -5.98
C GLY A 12 7.17 -2.93 -5.65
N ASN A 13 6.75 -2.17 -6.66
CA ASN A 13 5.77 -1.10 -6.49
C ASN A 13 4.39 -1.64 -6.06
N PHE A 14 3.96 -2.78 -6.61
CA PHE A 14 2.74 -3.45 -6.17
C PHE A 14 2.84 -3.95 -4.73
N ALA A 15 3.97 -4.56 -4.35
CA ALA A 15 4.21 -5.01 -2.99
C ALA A 15 4.22 -3.85 -1.97
N LEU A 16 4.78 -2.69 -2.34
CA LEU A 16 4.71 -1.47 -1.52
C LEU A 16 3.26 -1.04 -1.27
N LEU A 17 2.41 -1.07 -2.30
CA LEU A 17 0.99 -0.74 -2.15
C LEU A 17 0.26 -1.76 -1.26
N ALA A 18 0.53 -3.05 -1.45
CA ALA A 18 -0.03 -4.11 -0.62
C ALA A 18 0.39 -3.96 0.85
N ALA A 19 1.67 -3.69 1.11
CA ALA A 19 2.18 -3.43 2.46
C ALA A 19 1.51 -2.22 3.11
N ALA A 20 1.33 -1.12 2.35
CA ALA A 20 0.60 0.05 2.83
C ALA A 20 -0.85 -0.30 3.20
N ALA A 21 -1.54 -1.13 2.41
CA ALA A 21 -2.90 -1.57 2.73
C ALA A 21 -2.96 -2.45 4.00
N LEU A 22 -1.99 -3.36 4.18
CA LEU A 22 -1.94 -4.24 5.36
C LEU A 22 -1.72 -3.49 6.67
N LYS A 23 -1.05 -2.34 6.64
CA LYS A 23 -0.87 -1.48 7.83
C LYS A 23 -2.18 -0.99 8.43
N PHE A 24 -3.30 -1.01 7.70
CA PHE A 24 -4.61 -0.62 8.21
C PHE A 24 -5.33 -1.73 8.99
N ILE A 25 -4.86 -2.98 8.97
CA ILE A 25 -5.53 -4.08 9.68
C ILE A 25 -5.66 -3.80 11.19
N PRO A 26 -4.61 -3.37 11.91
CA PRO A 26 -4.71 -3.12 13.35
C PRO A 26 -5.71 -2.02 13.70
N ILE A 27 -5.80 -0.95 12.90
CA ILE A 27 -6.77 0.12 13.16
C ILE A 27 -8.20 -0.34 12.88
N VAL A 28 -8.43 -1.17 11.85
CA VAL A 28 -9.75 -1.76 11.59
C VAL A 28 -10.19 -2.65 12.74
N ILE A 29 -9.29 -3.51 13.26
CA ILE A 29 -9.56 -4.34 14.44
C ILE A 29 -9.80 -3.47 15.68
N SER A 30 -9.03 -2.41 15.88
CA SER A 30 -9.26 -1.48 17.00
C SER A 30 -10.64 -0.80 16.89
N LEU A 31 -11.09 -0.45 15.68
CA LEU A 31 -12.37 0.21 15.45
C LEU A 31 -13.59 -0.71 15.67
N THR A 32 -13.44 -2.04 15.58
CA THR A 32 -14.55 -2.97 15.93
C THR A 32 -14.89 -2.92 17.41
N HIS A 33 -13.95 -2.49 18.26
CA HIS A 33 -14.17 -2.29 19.69
C HIS A 33 -14.87 -0.96 20.03
N GLY A 34 -15.17 -0.13 19.02
CA GLY A 34 -15.87 1.14 19.14
C GLY A 34 -14.98 2.36 18.84
N ILE A 35 -15.60 3.48 18.44
CA ILE A 35 -14.89 4.75 18.22
C ILE A 35 -14.36 5.34 19.53
N HIS A 36 -15.11 5.16 20.63
CA HIS A 36 -14.68 5.57 21.96
C HIS A 36 -14.49 4.33 22.83
N LEU A 37 -13.31 4.21 23.43
CA LEU A 37 -13.01 3.12 24.36
C LEU A 37 -13.65 3.43 25.72
N SER A 38 -14.34 2.44 26.28
CA SER A 38 -14.82 2.49 27.67
C SER A 38 -13.66 2.38 28.66
N ALA A 39 -13.85 2.80 29.91
CA ALA A 39 -12.83 2.69 30.96
C ALA A 39 -12.34 1.24 31.16
N ALA A 40 -13.22 0.25 31.00
CA ALA A 40 -12.87 -1.17 31.07
C ALA A 40 -11.96 -1.60 29.90
N GLN A 41 -12.22 -1.10 28.69
CA GLN A 41 -11.39 -1.36 27.50
C GLN A 41 -10.02 -0.67 27.59
N VAL A 42 -9.96 0.53 28.16
CA VAL A 42 -8.69 1.22 28.43
C VAL A 42 -7.87 0.43 29.45
N ALA A 43 -8.50 -0.08 30.51
CA ALA A 43 -7.82 -0.85 31.55
C ALA A 43 -7.21 -2.17 31.05
N ILE A 44 -7.72 -2.75 29.96
CA ILE A 44 -7.15 -3.95 29.33
C ILE A 44 -6.09 -3.64 28.25
N GLY A 45 -5.74 -2.36 28.03
CA GLY A 45 -4.63 -1.96 27.15
C GLY A 45 -5.02 -1.57 25.71
N LEU A 46 -6.30 -1.56 25.35
CA LEU A 46 -6.75 -1.20 23.98
C LEU A 46 -6.39 0.24 23.57
N ALA A 47 -6.15 1.13 24.54
CA ALA A 47 -5.70 2.49 24.26
C ALA A 47 -4.29 2.52 23.65
N ASP A 48 -3.38 1.71 24.19
CA ASP A 48 -2.01 1.59 23.69
C ASP A 48 -1.97 0.88 22.33
N GLU A 49 -2.78 -0.17 22.16
CA GLU A 49 -2.94 -0.85 20.87
C GLU A 49 -3.45 0.09 19.76
N ARG A 50 -4.42 0.96 20.09
CA ARG A 50 -4.91 1.98 19.15
C ARG A 50 -3.85 3.03 18.86
N ALA A 51 -3.13 3.51 19.87
CA ALA A 51 -2.06 4.48 19.68
C ALA A 51 -0.96 3.92 18.77
N TRP A 52 -0.59 2.65 18.97
CA TRP A 52 0.36 1.94 18.11
C TRP A 52 -0.18 1.76 16.69
N ALA A 53 -1.45 1.39 16.50
CA ALA A 53 -2.06 1.27 15.19
C ALA A 53 -2.07 2.61 14.42
N MET A 54 -2.31 3.73 15.12
CA MET A 54 -2.23 5.07 14.56
C MET A 54 -0.81 5.47 14.18
N ASP A 55 0.17 5.15 15.03
CA ASP A 55 1.59 5.39 14.75
C ASP A 55 2.05 4.59 13.52
N LEU A 56 1.63 3.32 13.42
CA LEU A 56 1.97 2.42 12.31
C LEU A 56 1.48 2.91 10.94
N ILE A 57 0.34 3.62 10.88
CA ILE A 57 -0.21 4.17 9.63
C ILE A 57 0.26 5.61 9.35
N SER A 58 0.89 6.28 10.32
CA SER A 58 1.25 7.70 10.21
C SER A 58 2.21 8.00 9.06
N ASP A 59 3.04 7.04 8.68
CA ASP A 59 4.02 7.13 7.60
C ASP A 59 3.44 6.76 6.21
N THR A 60 2.20 6.28 6.15
CA THR A 60 1.53 5.87 4.91
C THR A 60 1.54 6.94 3.82
N PRO A 61 1.35 8.26 4.11
CA PRO A 61 1.41 9.29 3.08
C PRO A 61 2.76 9.31 2.34
N TYR A 62 3.87 9.13 3.05
CA TYR A 62 5.20 9.08 2.44
C TYR A 62 5.35 7.84 1.54
N LEU A 63 4.84 6.70 1.99
CA LEU A 63 4.85 5.45 1.23
C LEU A 63 4.03 5.58 -0.07
N LEU A 64 2.88 6.27 -0.01
CA LEU A 64 2.07 6.59 -1.20
C LEU A 64 2.79 7.54 -2.17
N LEU A 65 3.55 8.52 -1.67
CA LEU A 65 4.37 9.39 -2.51
C LEU A 65 5.46 8.61 -3.26
N VAL A 66 6.14 7.69 -2.57
CA VAL A 66 7.13 6.80 -3.20
C VAL A 66 6.45 5.92 -4.26
N TRP A 67 5.31 5.33 -3.92
CA TRP A 67 4.54 4.49 -4.84
C TRP A 67 4.11 5.24 -6.11
N LEU A 68 3.57 6.46 -5.95
CA LEU A 68 3.20 7.33 -7.07
C LEU A 68 4.40 7.72 -7.93
N SER A 69 5.54 8.02 -7.29
CA SER A 69 6.77 8.39 -7.98
C SER A 69 7.29 7.25 -8.84
N VAL A 70 7.33 6.02 -8.29
CA VAL A 70 7.74 4.82 -9.03
C VAL A 70 6.74 4.50 -10.15
N ALA A 71 5.43 4.59 -9.89
CA ALA A 71 4.40 4.40 -10.90
C ALA A 71 4.54 5.40 -12.07
N TRP A 72 4.88 6.66 -11.76
CA TRP A 72 5.09 7.70 -12.78
C TRP A 72 6.34 7.44 -13.61
N VAL A 73 7.46 7.05 -12.99
CA VAL A 73 8.70 6.67 -13.69
C VAL A 73 8.44 5.48 -14.60
N LEU A 74 7.78 4.43 -14.10
CA LEU A 74 7.41 3.26 -14.91
C LEU A 74 6.53 3.66 -16.10
N ARG A 75 5.52 4.52 -15.88
CA ARG A 75 4.65 5.02 -16.97
C ARG A 75 5.43 5.81 -18.02
N ARG A 76 6.40 6.65 -17.61
CA ARG A 76 7.23 7.41 -18.56
C ARG A 76 8.15 6.51 -19.38
N GLN A 77 8.75 5.50 -18.75
CA GLN A 77 9.72 4.62 -19.41
C GLN A 77 9.06 3.56 -20.30
N THR A 78 7.89 3.08 -19.93
CA THR A 78 7.20 1.98 -20.65
C THR A 78 6.02 2.45 -21.50
N GLY A 79 5.61 3.72 -21.38
CA GLY A 79 4.42 4.27 -22.05
C GLY A 79 3.09 3.75 -21.52
N SER A 80 3.10 2.81 -20.58
CA SER A 80 1.90 2.16 -20.02
C SER A 80 1.85 2.33 -18.50
N ALA A 81 0.66 2.56 -17.97
CA ALA A 81 0.44 2.57 -16.52
C ALA A 81 0.41 1.12 -16.01
N ILE A 82 1.59 0.55 -15.78
CA ILE A 82 1.73 -0.80 -15.21
C ILE A 82 1.44 -0.72 -13.71
N LEU A 83 0.15 -0.63 -13.37
CA LEU A 83 -0.34 -0.72 -11.99
C LEU A 83 -0.58 -2.18 -11.58
N LYS A 84 -0.75 -3.07 -12.56
CA LYS A 84 -0.90 -4.52 -12.37
C LYS A 84 0.26 -5.20 -13.09
N PRO A 85 1.21 -5.83 -12.36
CA PRO A 85 2.38 -6.44 -12.98
C PRO A 85 2.04 -7.61 -13.91
N TRP A 86 0.83 -8.18 -13.79
CA TRP A 86 0.30 -9.24 -14.67
C TRP A 86 -0.45 -8.74 -15.91
N SER A 87 -0.53 -7.42 -16.15
CA SER A 87 -1.20 -6.87 -17.33
C SER A 87 -0.37 -7.14 -18.60
N THR A 88 -0.72 -8.20 -19.32
CA THR A 88 -0.23 -8.58 -20.65
C THR A 88 -0.64 -7.62 -21.78
N ALA A 89 -1.29 -6.49 -21.47
CA ALA A 89 -1.82 -5.53 -22.45
C ALA A 89 -0.76 -4.90 -23.39
N THR A 90 0.53 -5.18 -23.19
CA THR A 90 1.61 -4.79 -24.10
C THR A 90 1.90 -5.80 -25.24
N GLN A 91 1.11 -6.88 -25.39
CA GLN A 91 1.34 -7.87 -26.47
C GLN A 91 0.49 -7.69 -27.74
N SER A 92 -0.56 -6.87 -27.78
CA SER A 92 -1.49 -6.87 -28.94
C SER A 92 -1.59 -5.55 -29.73
N ALA A 93 -0.68 -4.60 -29.53
CA ALA A 93 -0.73 -3.31 -30.24
C ALA A 93 0.59 -2.97 -30.94
N ARG A 94 0.96 -3.79 -31.93
CA ARG A 94 1.53 -3.29 -33.19
C ARG A 94 1.02 -4.14 -34.35
N PRO A 95 0.60 -3.53 -35.47
CA PRO A 95 0.40 -4.24 -36.73
C PRO A 95 1.71 -4.83 -37.27
#